data_AF-A0A9D0XSQ5-F1
#
_entry.id   AF-A0A9D0XSQ5-F1
#
_cell.length_a   1.000
_cell.length_b   1.000
_cell.length_c   1.000
_cell.angle_alpha   90.00
_cell.angle_beta   90.00
_cell.angle_gamma   90.00
#
_symmetry.space_group_name_H-M   'P 1'
#
loop_
_entity.id
_entity.type
_entity.pdbx_description
1 polymer ?
#
loop_
_entity_poly.entity_id
_entity_poly.type
_entity_poly.pdbx_seq_one_letter_code
_entity_poly.pdbx_strand_id
1 'polypeptide(L)'
;LKRKGFRADQVQAFLPSPMAIASAMYYSGINPLRKVLRNGSEEVDSPKTMRQRRLHKAFLRYHDAENWPLLREALKEMGREDLIGNSKKHLIPTYQPAGTGKSGGEGNRTGRKHGKQKFVTKGADHNQRSKSKNNQGRKPNSNFNKKRRKSRV
;
A
#
# COMPACT_ATOMS: atom_id res chain seq x y z
N LEU A 1 -15.06 -2.40 -16.52
CA LEU A 1 -14.21 -1.25 -16.13
C LEU A 1 -13.39 -0.72 -17.31
N LYS A 2 -12.45 -1.50 -17.86
CA LYS A 2 -11.55 -1.08 -18.95
C LYS A 2 -12.27 -0.61 -20.22
N ARG A 3 -13.37 -1.28 -20.61
CA ARG A 3 -14.21 -0.92 -21.77
C ARG A 3 -14.89 0.46 -21.64
N LYS A 4 -15.10 0.96 -20.42
CA LYS A 4 -15.72 2.27 -20.15
C LYS A 4 -14.69 3.36 -19.81
N GLY A 5 -13.39 3.08 -19.92
CA GLY A 5 -12.32 4.04 -19.59
C GLY A 5 -12.18 4.39 -18.10
N PHE A 6 -12.96 3.75 -17.21
CA PHE A 6 -12.98 4.11 -15.81
C PHE A 6 -11.72 3.62 -15.09
N ARG A 7 -10.99 4.59 -14.51
CA ARG A 7 -9.81 4.38 -13.67
C ARG A 7 -10.11 4.98 -12.30
N ALA A 8 -10.36 4.12 -11.31
CA ALA A 8 -10.57 4.56 -9.95
C ALA A 8 -9.22 4.86 -9.31
N ASP A 9 -8.91 6.14 -9.12
CA ASP A 9 -7.69 6.57 -8.41
C ASP A 9 -7.94 6.76 -6.90
N GLN A 10 -9.21 6.79 -6.49
CA GLN A 10 -9.59 6.73 -5.08
C GLN A 10 -10.57 5.59 -4.87
N VAL A 11 -10.16 4.62 -4.04
CA VAL A 11 -11.04 3.56 -3.56
C VAL A 11 -11.15 3.73 -2.05
N GLN A 12 -12.29 4.27 -1.62
CA GLN A 12 -12.63 4.38 -0.21
C GLN A 12 -12.98 3.00 0.34
N ALA A 13 -12.43 2.66 1.50
CA ALA A 13 -12.86 1.48 2.22
C ALA A 13 -14.28 1.72 2.74
N PHE A 14 -15.15 0.73 2.55
CA PHE A 14 -16.49 0.75 3.11
C PHE A 14 -16.40 0.73 4.64
N LEU A 15 -16.69 1.87 5.27
CA LEU A 15 -16.86 1.98 6.71
C LEU A 15 -18.37 1.93 6.99
N PRO A 16 -18.87 0.87 7.65
CA PRO A 16 -20.27 0.81 8.03
C PRO A 16 -20.54 1.88 9.10
N SER A 17 -21.15 3.00 8.72
CA SER A 17 -21.58 4.03 9.67
C SER A 17 -22.78 3.53 10.48
N PRO A 18 -22.81 3.72 11.81
CA PRO A 18 -23.98 3.35 12.60
C PRO A 18 -25.24 4.00 12.02
N MET A 19 -26.36 3.25 12.03
CA MET A 19 -27.64 3.60 11.40
C MET A 19 -27.68 3.66 9.86
N ALA A 20 -26.59 3.36 9.15
CA ALA A 20 -26.61 3.25 7.68
C ALA A 20 -27.06 1.87 7.18
N ILE A 21 -27.75 1.83 6.04
CA ILE A 21 -28.09 0.61 5.27
C ILE A 21 -26.86 -0.28 5.05
N ALA A 22 -25.72 0.36 4.79
CA ALA A 22 -24.40 -0.25 4.69
C ALA A 22 -24.04 -1.16 5.89
N SER A 23 -24.35 -0.71 7.11
CA SER A 23 -24.05 -1.43 8.34
C SER A 23 -24.96 -2.64 8.51
N ALA A 24 -26.25 -2.48 8.21
CA ALA A 24 -27.18 -3.61 8.18
C ALA A 24 -26.66 -4.69 7.23
N MET A 25 -26.27 -4.33 5.99
CA MET A 25 -25.69 -5.25 5.02
C MET A 25 -24.40 -5.93 5.52
N TYR A 26 -23.50 -5.18 6.15
CA TYR A 26 -22.22 -5.70 6.63
C TYR A 26 -22.37 -6.79 7.70
N TYR A 27 -23.34 -6.62 8.61
CA TYR A 27 -23.57 -7.54 9.71
C TYR A 27 -24.55 -8.66 9.36
N SER A 28 -25.63 -8.36 8.64
CA SER A 28 -26.65 -9.36 8.27
C SER A 28 -26.26 -10.17 7.03
N GLY A 29 -25.43 -9.62 6.14
CA GLY A 29 -25.14 -10.23 4.85
C GLY A 29 -26.36 -10.27 3.92
N ILE A 30 -27.38 -9.45 4.15
CA ILE A 30 -28.62 -9.42 3.37
C ILE A 30 -28.81 -8.04 2.76
N ASN A 31 -29.39 -7.96 1.56
CA ASN A 31 -29.78 -6.70 0.92
C ASN A 31 -31.05 -6.11 1.58
N PRO A 32 -30.94 -5.02 2.37
CA PRO A 32 -32.09 -4.44 3.08
C PRO A 32 -33.01 -3.63 2.16
N LEU A 33 -32.62 -3.39 0.90
CA LEU A 33 -33.47 -2.74 -0.10
C LEU A 33 -34.50 -3.70 -0.70
N ARG A 34 -34.36 -5.01 -0.47
CA ARG A 34 -35.28 -6.05 -0.92
C ARG A 34 -36.03 -6.64 0.26
N LYS A 35 -37.16 -7.29 -0.04
CA LYS A 35 -37.98 -7.98 0.97
C LYS A 35 -37.16 -9.10 1.62
N VAL A 36 -37.00 -9.03 2.93
CA VAL A 36 -36.33 -10.07 3.72
C VAL A 36 -37.33 -11.20 3.96
N LEU A 37 -37.02 -12.38 3.41
CA LEU A 37 -37.80 -13.61 3.52
C LEU A 37 -36.97 -14.65 4.27
N ARG A 38 -37.64 -15.46 5.11
CA ARG A 38 -36.99 -16.48 5.94
C ARG A 38 -36.17 -17.51 5.14
N ASN A 39 -36.58 -17.80 3.90
CA ASN A 39 -35.99 -18.86 3.06
C ASN A 39 -35.53 -18.35 1.67
N GLY A 40 -35.39 -17.03 1.46
CA GLY A 40 -35.15 -16.50 0.12
C GLY A 40 -34.75 -15.04 0.07
N SER A 41 -34.01 -14.56 1.07
CA SER A 41 -33.46 -13.21 1.06
C SER A 41 -32.26 -13.13 0.11
N GLU A 42 -32.09 -11.98 -0.56
CA GLU A 42 -30.90 -11.74 -1.38
C GLU A 42 -29.68 -11.54 -0.48
N GLU A 43 -28.73 -12.47 -0.56
CA GLU A 43 -27.48 -12.41 0.18
C GLU A 43 -26.48 -11.47 -0.48
N VAL A 44 -25.77 -10.71 0.34
CA VAL A 44 -24.72 -9.78 -0.06
C VAL A 44 -23.41 -10.23 0.56
N ASP A 45 -22.49 -10.69 -0.29
CA ASP A 45 -21.14 -11.01 0.15
C ASP A 45 -20.34 -9.72 0.43
N SER A 46 -19.81 -9.63 1.65
CA SER A 46 -19.01 -8.51 2.12
C SER A 46 -17.62 -8.99 2.51
N PRO A 47 -16.53 -8.45 1.93
CA PRO A 47 -15.18 -8.91 2.23
C PRO A 47 -14.79 -8.55 3.67
N LYS A 48 -14.71 -9.56 4.53
CA LYS A 48 -14.32 -9.40 5.94
C LYS A 48 -12.79 -9.41 6.11
N THR A 49 -12.07 -10.15 5.27
CA THR A 49 -10.62 -10.31 5.41
C THR A 49 -9.83 -9.20 4.72
N MET A 50 -8.66 -8.86 5.28
CA MET A 50 -7.76 -7.86 4.71
C MET A 50 -7.26 -8.28 3.31
N ARG A 51 -7.00 -9.58 3.09
CA ARG A 51 -6.55 -10.10 1.80
C ARG A 51 -7.61 -9.91 0.71
N GLN A 52 -8.87 -10.25 1.00
CA GLN A 52 -9.98 -10.04 0.06
C GLN A 52 -10.18 -8.56 -0.25
N ARG A 53 -10.16 -7.69 0.77
CA ARG A 53 -10.27 -6.23 0.55
C ARG A 53 -9.15 -5.69 -0.34
N ARG A 54 -7.90 -6.13 -0.13
CA ARG A 54 -6.75 -5.75 -0.97
C ARG A 54 -6.93 -6.26 -2.40
N LEU A 55 -7.37 -7.49 -2.58
CA LEU A 55 -7.63 -8.07 -3.88
C LEU A 55 -8.74 -7.30 -4.64
N HIS A 56 -9.88 -7.04 -3.98
CA HIS A 56 -10.99 -6.29 -4.58
C HIS A 56 -10.55 -4.87 -4.98
N LYS A 57 -9.77 -4.22 -4.11
CA LYS A 57 -9.19 -2.91 -4.39
C LYS A 57 -8.21 -2.95 -5.56
N ALA A 58 -7.36 -3.97 -5.63
CA ALA A 58 -6.43 -4.19 -6.74
C ALA A 58 -7.15 -4.35 -8.08
N PHE A 59 -8.29 -5.06 -8.13
CA PHE A 59 -9.09 -5.18 -9.34
C PHE A 59 -9.64 -3.83 -9.84
N LEU A 60 -10.03 -2.95 -8.91
CA LEU A 60 -10.46 -1.59 -9.26
C LEU A 60 -9.27 -0.73 -9.75
N ARG A 61 -8.11 -0.89 -9.12
CA ARG A 61 -6.84 -0.23 -9.46
C ARG A 61 -5.94 -1.08 -10.36
N TYR A 62 -6.50 -1.72 -11.39
CA TYR A 62 -5.76 -2.64 -12.28
C TYR A 62 -4.52 -2.01 -12.97
N HIS A 63 -4.50 -0.68 -13.06
CA HIS A 63 -3.42 0.07 -13.71
C HIS A 63 -2.18 0.24 -12.84
N ASP A 64 -2.30 0.08 -11.52
CA ASP A 64 -1.18 0.19 -10.60
C ASP A 64 -0.32 -1.08 -10.66
N ALA A 65 0.94 -0.89 -11.01
CA ALA A 65 1.87 -1.97 -11.24
C ALA A 65 2.26 -2.72 -9.96
N GLU A 66 2.14 -2.09 -8.78
CA GLU A 66 2.39 -2.76 -7.48
C GLU A 66 1.43 -3.91 -7.21
N ASN A 67 0.23 -3.86 -7.80
CA ASN A 67 -0.82 -4.85 -7.58
C ASN A 67 -0.80 -6.00 -8.59
N TRP A 68 0.00 -5.92 -9.66
CA TRP A 68 0.03 -6.92 -10.73
C TRP A 68 0.42 -8.34 -10.28
N PRO A 69 1.34 -8.56 -9.33
CA PRO A 69 1.62 -9.91 -8.81
C PRO A 69 0.37 -10.54 -8.18
N LEU A 70 -0.32 -9.80 -7.31
CA LEU A 70 -1.54 -10.25 -6.64
C LEU A 70 -2.68 -10.53 -7.65
N LEU A 71 -2.81 -9.68 -8.66
CA LEU A 71 -3.81 -9.86 -9.72
C LEU A 71 -3.51 -11.08 -10.60
N ARG A 72 -2.24 -11.36 -10.92
CA ARG A 72 -1.88 -12.56 -11.68
C ARG A 72 -2.25 -13.82 -10.92
N GLU A 73 -1.88 -13.91 -9.65
CA GLU A 73 -2.20 -15.07 -8.81
C GLU A 73 -3.72 -15.32 -8.77
N ALA A 74 -4.50 -14.27 -8.52
CA ALA A 74 -5.96 -14.38 -8.48
C ALA A 74 -6.59 -14.72 -9.84
N LEU A 75 -6.10 -14.13 -10.94
CA LEU A 75 -6.60 -14.44 -12.28
C LEU A 75 -6.30 -15.89 -12.69
N LYS A 76 -5.15 -16.43 -12.30
CA LYS A 76 -4.81 -17.85 -12.51
C LYS A 76 -5.71 -18.77 -11.70
N GLU A 77 -5.93 -18.46 -10.43
CA GLU A 77 -6.83 -19.22 -9.55
C GLU A 77 -8.27 -19.24 -10.08
N MET A 78 -8.71 -18.14 -10.72
CA MET A 78 -10.03 -18.04 -11.37
C MET A 78 -10.09 -18.67 -12.77
N GLY A 79 -8.99 -19.18 -13.32
CA GLY A 79 -8.92 -19.70 -14.69
C GLY A 79 -9.06 -18.63 -15.78
N ARG A 80 -8.87 -17.35 -15.44
CA ARG A 80 -9.00 -16.18 -16.34
C ARG A 80 -7.65 -15.66 -16.81
N GLU A 81 -6.78 -16.58 -17.22
CA GLU A 81 -5.47 -16.25 -17.79
C GLU A 81 -5.58 -15.50 -19.13
N ASP A 82 -6.74 -15.61 -19.79
CA ASP A 82 -7.13 -14.88 -21.01
C ASP A 82 -7.06 -13.35 -20.85
N LEU A 83 -7.10 -12.85 -19.61
CA LEU A 83 -7.00 -11.44 -19.28
C LEU A 83 -5.56 -10.96 -19.01
N ILE A 84 -4.57 -11.84 -19.13
CA ILE A 84 -3.15 -11.52 -18.90
C ILE A 84 -2.44 -11.39 -20.26
N GLY A 85 -1.83 -10.25 -20.54
CA GLY A 85 -1.14 -10.03 -21.82
C GLY A 85 -0.88 -8.56 -22.14
N ASN A 86 -0.08 -8.30 -23.17
CA ASN A 86 0.36 -6.94 -23.51
C ASN A 86 -0.61 -6.19 -24.43
N SER A 87 -1.60 -6.88 -25.00
CA SER A 87 -2.58 -6.25 -25.90
C SER A 87 -3.68 -5.46 -25.17
N LYS A 88 -4.36 -4.56 -25.88
CA LYS A 88 -5.41 -3.66 -25.34
C LYS A 88 -6.58 -4.40 -24.66
N LYS A 89 -6.87 -5.66 -25.04
CA LYS A 89 -7.94 -6.48 -24.43
C LYS A 89 -7.61 -7.05 -23.05
N HIS A 90 -6.32 -7.18 -22.70
CA HIS A 90 -5.90 -7.79 -21.43
C HIS A 90 -5.99 -6.79 -20.27
N LEU A 91 -6.34 -7.24 -19.07
CA LEU A 91 -6.45 -6.37 -17.89
C LEU A 91 -5.08 -5.92 -17.38
N ILE A 92 -4.11 -6.84 -17.34
CA ILE A 92 -2.76 -6.61 -16.81
C ILE A 92 -1.69 -7.16 -17.79
N PRO A 93 -0.49 -6.56 -17.82
CA PRO A 93 0.62 -7.08 -18.61
C PRO A 93 1.25 -8.34 -18.00
N THR A 94 1.94 -9.11 -18.83
CA THR A 94 2.69 -10.31 -18.43
C THR A 94 3.97 -9.95 -17.67
N TYR A 95 4.60 -8.83 -18.00
CA TYR A 95 5.84 -8.38 -17.38
C TYR A 95 5.58 -7.51 -16.14
N GLN A 96 6.59 -7.43 -15.27
CA GLN A 96 6.61 -6.55 -14.11
C GLN A 96 7.73 -5.50 -14.32
N PRO A 97 7.46 -4.19 -14.21
CA PRO A 97 8.50 -3.16 -14.29
C PRO A 97 9.47 -3.29 -13.11
N ALA A 98 10.74 -3.00 -13.37
CA ALA A 98 11.78 -3.04 -12.35
C ALA A 98 11.47 -2.02 -11.24
N GLY A 99 11.58 -2.46 -9.98
CA GLY A 99 11.29 -1.63 -8.80
C GLY A 99 9.87 -1.78 -8.24
N THR A 100 8.98 -2.44 -8.96
CA THR A 100 7.56 -2.57 -8.60
C THR A 100 7.19 -4.00 -8.21
N GLY A 101 6.30 -4.18 -7.22
CA GLY A 101 5.79 -5.48 -6.75
C GLY A 101 6.56 -6.07 -5.57
N LYS A 102 7.65 -5.42 -5.14
CA LYS A 102 8.43 -5.78 -3.94
C LYS A 102 8.00 -5.00 -2.69
N SER A 103 7.51 -3.77 -2.88
CA SER A 103 7.00 -2.92 -1.81
C SER A 103 5.50 -3.14 -1.68
N GLY A 104 5.10 -4.21 -0.98
CA GLY A 104 3.70 -4.69 -0.96
C GLY A 104 2.65 -3.57 -0.98
N GLY A 105 1.88 -3.52 -2.06
CA GLY A 105 1.01 -2.40 -2.43
C GLY A 105 0.09 -1.89 -1.31
N GLU A 106 -0.36 -0.63 -1.47
CA GLU A 106 -1.32 0.13 -0.66
C GLU A 106 -1.72 -0.53 0.69
N GLY A 107 -0.74 -0.68 1.59
CA GLY A 107 -0.88 -1.52 2.79
C GLY A 107 0.42 -1.68 3.56
N ASN A 108 1.56 -1.87 2.86
CA ASN A 108 2.85 -1.54 3.46
C ASN A 108 3.03 -0.04 3.33
N ARG A 109 2.49 0.73 4.27
CA ARG A 109 2.98 2.10 4.48
C ARG A 109 4.47 1.98 4.79
N THR A 110 5.32 2.17 3.77
CA THR A 110 6.73 2.51 3.92
C THR A 110 6.79 3.85 4.62
N GLY A 111 6.66 3.83 5.95
CA GLY A 111 6.36 5.04 6.71
C GLY A 111 6.23 4.87 8.21
N ARG A 112 6.59 3.72 8.81
CA ARG A 112 7.11 3.77 10.18
C ARG A 112 8.58 4.13 10.06
N LYS A 113 8.88 5.42 9.90
CA LYS A 113 10.21 5.92 10.30
C LYS A 113 10.36 5.49 11.77
N HIS A 114 11.26 4.56 12.04
CA HIS A 114 11.64 4.13 13.38
C HIS A 114 12.47 5.25 14.04
N GLY A 115 11.85 6.41 14.20
CA GLY A 115 12.45 7.59 14.80
C GLY A 115 11.37 8.41 15.47
N LYS A 116 11.69 8.98 16.64
CA LYS A 116 10.78 9.84 17.41
C LYS A 116 10.30 10.98 16.51
N GLN A 117 9.05 10.93 16.07
CA GLN A 117 8.46 12.05 15.34
C GLN A 117 8.16 13.17 16.34
N LYS A 118 8.93 14.25 16.29
CA LYS A 118 8.63 15.46 17.08
C LYS A 118 7.39 16.10 16.47
N PHE A 119 6.28 16.01 17.19
CA PHE A 119 5.08 16.78 16.89
C PHE A 119 5.35 18.23 17.32
N VAL A 120 5.40 19.16 16.36
CA VAL A 120 5.59 20.59 16.66
C VAL A 120 4.27 21.28 16.38
N THR A 121 3.58 21.73 17.43
CA THR A 121 2.43 22.62 17.31
C THR A 121 2.93 24.03 17.03
N LYS A 122 2.37 24.71 16.02
CA LYS A 122 2.58 26.14 15.81
C LYS A 122 1.92 26.88 16.96
N GLY A 123 2.65 27.15 18.05
CA GLY A 123 2.11 27.91 19.18
C GLY A 123 2.79 27.71 20.54
N ALA A 124 3.88 26.97 20.65
CA ALA A 124 4.63 26.84 21.90
C ALA A 124 5.99 27.54 21.80
N ASP A 125 5.99 28.87 21.85
CA ASP A 125 7.15 29.64 22.30
C ASP A 125 7.16 29.63 23.83
N HIS A 126 8.02 28.80 24.43
CA HIS A 126 8.75 29.20 25.63
C HIS A 126 9.92 28.25 25.95
N ASN A 127 11.12 28.79 25.79
CA ASN A 127 12.28 28.58 26.66
C ASN A 127 12.63 27.14 27.08
N GLN A 128 13.42 26.44 26.25
CA GLN A 128 14.39 25.46 26.74
C GLN A 128 15.77 25.73 26.14
N ARG A 129 16.42 26.77 26.66
CA ARG A 129 17.87 26.89 26.64
C ARG A 129 18.43 25.92 27.68
N SER A 130 18.74 24.69 27.28
CA SER A 130 19.53 23.76 28.09
C SER A 130 20.71 23.20 27.29
N LYS A 131 21.87 23.83 27.57
CA LYS A 131 23.26 23.34 27.49
C LYS A 131 23.52 22.13 26.57
N SER A 132 24.19 22.39 25.43
CA SER A 132 25.23 21.48 24.96
C SER A 132 26.53 22.24 24.79
N LYS A 133 27.57 21.74 25.46
CA LYS A 133 28.90 22.32 25.57
C LYS A 133 29.57 22.37 24.19
N ASN A 134 30.19 23.53 24.00
CA ASN A 134 31.25 23.83 23.07
C ASN A 134 32.22 22.63 22.89
N ASN A 135 32.42 22.18 21.66
CA ASN A 135 33.72 21.59 21.31
C ASN A 135 34.15 22.15 19.96
N GLN A 136 35.01 23.15 20.09
CA GLN A 136 35.67 23.89 19.04
C GLN A 136 36.49 22.94 18.17
N GLY A 137 36.43 23.17 16.86
CA GLY A 137 37.35 22.58 15.93
C GLY A 137 38.79 22.87 16.34
N ARG A 138 39.58 21.82 16.44
CA ARG A 138 41.03 21.86 16.25
C ARG A 138 41.40 20.78 15.24
N LYS A 139 41.70 21.20 14.02
CA LYS A 139 42.63 20.43 13.19
C LYS A 139 44.00 20.44 13.88
N PRO A 140 44.76 19.35 13.79
CA PRO A 140 46.14 19.54 13.39
C PRO A 140 46.45 18.68 12.17
N ASN A 141 47.10 19.35 11.22
CA ASN A 141 47.79 18.76 10.10
C ASN A 141 49.16 18.27 10.58
N SER A 142 49.53 17.01 10.33
CA SER A 142 50.93 16.62 10.21
C SER A 142 51.06 15.37 9.34
N ASN A 143 51.65 15.58 8.16
CA ASN A 143 52.29 14.56 7.35
C ASN A 143 53.27 13.75 8.21
N PHE A 144 53.21 12.42 8.17
CA PHE A 144 54.43 11.60 8.16
C PHE A 144 54.24 10.30 7.37
N ASN A 145 55.21 10.10 6.50
CA ASN A 145 55.32 9.13 5.42
C ASN A 145 55.73 7.74 5.95
N LYS A 146 55.14 6.64 5.45
CA LYS A 146 55.91 5.40 5.23
C LYS A 146 55.27 4.46 4.20
N LYS A 147 55.67 4.69 2.95
CA LYS A 147 55.57 3.75 1.84
C LYS A 147 56.79 2.79 1.89
N ARG A 148 56.63 1.50 2.18
CA ARG A 148 57.58 0.41 1.84
C ARG A 148 56.76 -0.88 1.61
N ARG A 149 56.27 -1.09 0.38
CA ARG A 149 56.83 -1.95 -0.68
C ARG A 149 56.77 -3.45 -0.35
N LYS A 150 55.78 -4.11 -0.96
CA LYS A 150 55.76 -5.53 -1.33
C LYS A 150 56.82 -5.81 -2.42
N SER A 151 57.56 -6.90 -2.26
CA SER A 151 58.20 -7.74 -3.31
C SER A 151 58.75 -8.99 -2.59
N ARG A 152 58.31 -10.24 -2.84
CA ARG A 152 58.83 -11.16 -3.90
C ARG A 152 60.35 -10.97 -4.04
N VAL A 153 61.21 -11.89 -3.63
CA VAL A 153 61.37 -13.32 -4.00
C VAL A 153 61.80 -14.12 -2.77
#